data_AF-A0A2A2IKM1-F1
#
_entry.id   AF-A0A2A2IKM1-F1
#
_cell.length_a   1.000
_cell.length_b   1.000
_cell.length_c   1.000
_cell.angle_alpha   90.00
_cell.angle_beta   90.00
_cell.angle_gamma   90.00
#
_symmetry.space_group_name_H-M   'P 1'
#
loop_
_entity.id
_entity.type
_entity.pdbx_description
1 polymer ?
#
loop_
_entity_poly.entity_id
_entity_poly.type
_entity_poly.pdbx_seq_one_letter_code
_entity_poly.pdbx_strand_id
1 'polypeptide(L)'
;MKKVVVALGIMLSLGMGSCLLTNAPVVPAVSAASIEVDRSSAWFDQSSRTFGADVTFNGEPMTVAYWCISNGDVENVYQRKNGSDWVFIGTRGPGNNDYHFPSQDSVSLFIKVGNVAAQSQGYDHL
;
A
#
# COMPACT_ATOMS: atom_id res chain seq x y z
N MET A 1 -19.26 -22.54 -22.77
CA MET A 1 -20.59 -21.90 -22.65
C MET A 1 -20.47 -20.62 -21.83
N LYS A 2 -20.83 -19.50 -22.47
CA LYS A 2 -21.31 -18.17 -22.00
C LYS A 2 -20.81 -17.53 -20.69
N LYS A 3 -20.15 -16.38 -20.88
CA LYS A 3 -19.86 -15.28 -19.93
C LYS A 3 -21.15 -14.56 -19.51
N VAL A 4 -21.21 -14.03 -18.29
CA VAL A 4 -22.06 -12.87 -17.96
C VAL A 4 -21.32 -11.92 -17.02
N VAL A 5 -21.22 -10.68 -17.48
CA VAL A 5 -20.82 -9.45 -16.79
C VAL A 5 -22.01 -8.98 -15.97
N VAL A 6 -21.81 -8.60 -14.71
CA VAL A 6 -22.80 -7.83 -13.94
C VAL A 6 -22.30 -6.41 -13.82
N ALA A 7 -22.75 -5.57 -14.74
CA ALA A 7 -22.81 -4.13 -14.56
C ALA A 7 -24.04 -3.85 -13.70
N LEU A 8 -23.88 -3.28 -12.50
CA LEU A 8 -25.01 -2.72 -11.77
C LEU A 8 -25.05 -1.24 -12.06
N GLY A 9 -25.97 -0.90 -12.96
CA GLY A 9 -26.26 0.45 -13.41
C GLY A 9 -26.84 1.32 -12.31
N ILE A 10 -26.55 2.61 -12.49
CA ILE A 10 -27.09 3.77 -11.80
C ILE A 10 -28.63 3.71 -11.82
N MET A 11 -29.25 3.64 -10.65
CA MET A 11 -30.68 3.94 -10.47
C MET A 11 -30.82 5.32 -9.86
N LEU A 12 -31.15 6.28 -10.73
CA LEU A 12 -31.65 7.60 -10.38
C LEU A 12 -33.16 7.47 -10.13
N SER A 13 -33.60 7.56 -8.87
CA SER A 13 -35.02 7.75 -8.56
C SER A 13 -35.17 8.91 -7.59
N LEU A 14 -35.65 10.03 -8.13
CA LEU A 14 -36.14 11.20 -7.41
C LEU A 14 -37.40 10.80 -6.64
N GLY A 15 -37.27 10.72 -5.31
CA GLY A 15 -38.38 10.67 -4.38
C GLY A 15 -38.29 11.86 -3.45
N MET A 16 -39.23 12.81 -3.58
CA MET A 16 -39.39 13.92 -2.64
C MET A 16 -39.79 13.35 -1.27
N GLY A 17 -38.85 13.41 -0.33
CA GLY A 17 -39.09 13.23 1.10
C GLY A 17 -38.14 14.16 1.82
N SER A 18 -38.69 15.06 2.65
CA SER A 18 -37.97 16.09 3.40
C SER A 18 -36.67 15.57 4.03
N CYS A 19 -35.55 15.85 3.39
CA CYS A 19 -34.24 15.65 3.98
C CYS A 19 -33.87 16.94 4.70
N LEU A 20 -33.83 16.86 6.03
CA LEU A 20 -33.09 17.77 6.88
C LEU A 20 -31.73 18.03 6.21
N LEU A 21 -31.47 19.28 5.80
CA LEU A 21 -30.16 19.75 5.37
C LEU A 21 -29.24 19.70 6.59
N THR A 22 -28.71 18.51 6.90
CA THR A 22 -27.43 18.43 7.59
C THR A 22 -26.42 18.69 6.49
N ASN A 23 -25.77 19.84 6.49
CA ASN A 23 -24.50 19.99 5.78
C ASN A 23 -23.56 18.96 6.42
N ALA A 24 -23.51 17.75 5.86
CA ALA A 24 -22.45 16.82 6.18
C ALA A 24 -21.15 17.58 5.89
N PRO A 25 -20.20 17.62 6.84
CA PRO A 25 -18.92 18.26 6.57
C PRO A 25 -18.39 17.64 5.29
N VAL A 26 -18.10 18.48 4.29
CA VAL A 26 -17.37 18.06 3.09
C VAL A 26 -16.00 17.65 3.60
N VAL A 27 -15.87 16.36 3.94
CA VAL A 27 -14.57 15.75 4.19
C VAL A 27 -13.86 15.85 2.85
N PRO A 28 -12.73 16.56 2.74
CA PRO A 28 -11.96 16.55 1.51
C PRO A 28 -11.68 15.08 1.18
N ALA A 29 -12.09 14.63 -0.01
CA ALA A 29 -11.66 13.33 -0.50
C ALA A 29 -10.15 13.42 -0.71
N VAL A 30 -9.38 13.03 0.31
CA VAL A 30 -7.93 12.87 0.17
C VAL A 30 -7.77 11.71 -0.82
N SER A 31 -7.34 12.01 -2.03
CA SER A 31 -7.10 10.97 -3.03
C SER A 31 -5.99 10.06 -2.52
N ALA A 32 -6.25 8.75 -2.47
CA ALA A 32 -5.23 7.78 -2.10
C ALA A 32 -4.06 7.85 -3.11
N ALA A 33 -2.81 7.69 -2.63
CA ALA A 33 -1.67 7.70 -3.53
C ALA A 33 -1.82 6.64 -4.65
N SER A 34 -1.51 7.05 -5.89
CA SER A 34 -1.35 6.11 -7.00
C SER A 34 -0.02 5.40 -6.84
N ILE A 35 -0.05 4.06 -6.75
CA ILE A 35 1.14 3.24 -6.54
C ILE A 35 1.08 2.05 -7.48
N GLU A 36 2.02 2.03 -8.42
CA GLU A 36 2.24 0.94 -9.37
C GLU A 36 3.62 0.34 -9.09
N VAL A 37 3.69 -0.97 -8.88
CA VAL A 37 4.95 -1.70 -8.62
C VAL A 37 5.33 -2.45 -9.89
N ASP A 38 6.55 -2.25 -10.38
CA ASP A 38 7.09 -3.09 -11.44
C ASP A 38 7.42 -4.48 -10.87
N ARG A 39 6.60 -5.47 -11.24
CA ARG A 39 6.75 -6.84 -10.75
C ARG A 39 8.05 -7.50 -11.24
N SER A 40 8.60 -7.05 -12.36
CA SER A 40 9.81 -7.65 -12.94
C SER A 40 11.09 -7.25 -12.21
N SER A 41 11.07 -6.12 -11.49
CA SER A 41 12.18 -5.63 -10.67
C SER A 41 12.07 -6.02 -9.20
N ALA A 42 10.98 -6.68 -8.79
CA ALA A 42 10.73 -7.01 -7.40
C ALA A 42 11.59 -8.16 -6.89
N TRP A 43 12.23 -7.97 -5.74
CA TRP A 43 13.14 -8.93 -5.13
C TRP A 43 12.95 -9.01 -3.62
N PHE A 44 13.29 -10.17 -3.04
CA PHE A 44 13.33 -10.40 -1.61
C PHE A 44 14.60 -11.17 -1.25
N ASP A 45 15.36 -10.67 -0.28
CA ASP A 45 16.46 -11.37 0.35
C ASP A 45 16.05 -11.78 1.76
N GLN A 46 15.81 -13.08 1.91
CA GLN A 46 15.41 -13.67 3.18
C GLN A 46 16.49 -13.55 4.28
N SER A 47 17.78 -13.57 3.90
CA SER A 47 18.89 -13.58 4.86
C SER A 47 19.03 -12.25 5.58
N SER A 48 18.91 -11.15 4.83
CA SER A 48 18.96 -9.80 5.35
C SER A 48 17.58 -9.25 5.73
N ARG A 49 16.52 -9.97 5.38
CA ARG A 49 15.11 -9.54 5.54
C ARG A 49 14.85 -8.21 4.83
N THR A 50 15.44 -8.08 3.65
CA THR A 50 15.28 -6.91 2.80
C THR A 50 14.47 -7.24 1.56
N PHE A 51 13.73 -6.28 1.05
CA PHE A 51 12.99 -6.41 -0.20
C PHE A 51 12.88 -5.06 -0.88
N GLY A 52 12.62 -5.07 -2.18
CA GLY A 52 12.44 -3.84 -2.93
C GLY A 52 11.90 -4.08 -4.33
N ALA A 53 11.58 -2.99 -5.00
CA ALA A 53 11.13 -2.96 -6.38
C ALA A 53 11.27 -1.53 -6.94
N ASP A 54 11.20 -1.41 -8.26
CA ASP A 54 10.88 -0.15 -8.91
C ASP A 54 9.37 0.13 -8.83
N VAL A 55 9.02 1.40 -8.62
CA VAL A 55 7.65 1.84 -8.37
C VAL A 55 7.39 3.19 -9.05
N THR A 56 6.19 3.36 -9.57
CA THR A 56 5.64 4.68 -9.94
C THR A 56 4.73 5.13 -8.80
N PHE A 57 5.14 6.18 -8.08
CA PHE A 57 4.41 6.74 -6.94
C PHE A 57 3.88 8.13 -7.30
N ASN A 58 2.56 8.29 -7.40
CA ASN A 58 1.91 9.52 -7.86
C ASN A 58 2.44 10.03 -9.22
N GLY A 59 2.76 9.10 -10.13
CA GLY A 59 3.30 9.41 -11.45
C GLY A 59 4.82 9.55 -11.51
N GLU A 60 5.49 9.58 -10.37
CA GLU A 60 6.95 9.71 -10.30
C GLU A 60 7.63 8.35 -10.14
N PRO A 61 8.56 7.98 -11.06
CA PRO A 61 9.31 6.74 -10.94
C PRO A 61 10.36 6.83 -9.83
N MET A 62 10.47 5.80 -9.00
CA MET A 62 11.52 5.65 -8.01
C MET A 62 11.83 4.17 -7.75
N THR A 63 13.04 3.89 -7.26
CA THR A 63 13.35 2.59 -6.65
C THR A 63 13.15 2.69 -5.15
N VAL A 64 12.48 1.72 -4.54
CA VAL A 64 12.32 1.65 -3.08
C VAL A 64 12.74 0.29 -2.55
N ALA A 65 13.40 0.28 -1.41
CA ALA A 65 13.72 -0.91 -0.66
C ALA A 65 13.39 -0.74 0.82
N TYR A 66 13.12 -1.85 1.49
CA TYR A 66 12.77 -1.93 2.88
C TYR A 66 13.65 -2.96 3.59
N TRP A 67 13.94 -2.67 4.86
CA TRP A 67 14.69 -3.56 5.74
C TRP A 67 13.94 -3.72 7.06
N CYS A 68 13.52 -4.95 7.36
CA CYS A 68 12.81 -5.29 8.59
C CYS A 68 13.77 -5.91 9.61
N ILE A 69 13.97 -5.23 10.73
CA ILE A 69 14.81 -5.70 11.84
C ILE A 69 13.91 -6.06 13.02
N SER A 70 13.99 -7.30 13.49
CA SER A 70 13.23 -7.73 14.68
C SER A 70 13.61 -6.91 15.91
N ASN A 71 12.62 -6.46 16.66
CA ASN A 71 12.75 -5.69 17.88
C ASN A 71 11.70 -6.17 18.90
N GLY A 72 11.87 -7.42 19.37
CA GLY A 72 10.89 -8.09 20.23
C GLY A 72 9.65 -8.49 19.44
N ASP A 73 8.48 -8.06 19.91
CA ASP A 73 7.18 -8.39 19.30
C ASP A 73 6.88 -7.57 18.03
N VAL A 74 7.69 -6.54 17.75
CA VAL A 74 7.56 -5.68 16.58
C VAL A 74 8.84 -5.70 15.73
N GLU A 75 8.76 -5.11 14.55
CA GLU A 75 9.88 -4.93 13.64
C GLU A 75 10.14 -3.46 13.40
N ASN A 76 11.39 -3.03 13.53
CA ASN A 76 11.83 -1.74 13.05
C ASN A 76 11.95 -1.81 11.52
N VAL A 77 11.32 -0.86 10.84
CA VAL A 77 11.31 -0.80 9.38
C VAL A 77 12.13 0.40 8.93
N TYR A 78 13.12 0.12 8.10
CA TYR A 78 13.93 1.13 7.43
C TYR A 78 13.58 1.15 5.95
N GLN A 79 13.65 2.33 5.33
CA GLN A 79 13.40 2.55 3.92
C GLN A 79 14.62 3.17 3.26
N ARG A 80 14.88 2.76 2.02
CA ARG A 80 15.85 3.36 1.12
C ARG A 80 15.14 3.74 -0.18
N LYS A 81 15.38 4.94 -0.69
CA LYS A 81 14.81 5.42 -1.97
C LYS A 81 15.93 5.80 -2.92
N ASN A 82 15.86 5.35 -4.18
CA ASN A 82 16.81 5.71 -5.24
C ASN A 82 18.29 5.53 -4.83
N GLY A 83 18.58 4.46 -4.07
CA GLY A 83 19.93 4.18 -3.61
C GLY A 83 20.44 5.07 -2.45
N SER A 84 19.58 5.85 -1.78
CA SER A 84 19.92 6.68 -0.60
C SER A 84 20.43 5.88 0.60
N ASP A 85 20.73 6.53 1.71
CA ASP A 85 20.90 5.81 2.98
C ASP A 85 19.57 5.21 3.47
N TRP A 86 19.69 4.21 4.36
CA TRP A 86 18.56 3.63 5.07
C TRP A 86 18.05 4.60 6.13
N VAL A 87 16.77 4.93 6.07
CA VAL A 87 16.09 5.83 7.01
C VAL A 87 15.05 5.04 7.78
N PHE A 88 15.07 5.14 9.12
CA PHE A 88 14.01 4.56 9.95
C PHE A 88 12.69 5.26 9.65
N ILE A 89 11.67 4.48 9.28
CA ILE A 89 10.33 5.02 8.98
C ILE A 89 9.28 4.63 10.01
N GLY A 90 9.56 3.67 10.89
CA GLY A 90 8.61 3.26 11.91
C GLY A 90 8.67 1.78 12.25
N THR A 91 7.57 1.26 12.78
CA THR A 91 7.48 -0.14 13.20
C THR A 91 6.31 -0.88 12.56
N ARG A 92 6.48 -2.19 12.35
CA ARG A 92 5.43 -3.15 11.98
C ARG A 92 5.25 -4.14 13.13
N GLY A 93 4.05 -4.28 13.67
CA GLY A 93 3.73 -5.30 14.66
C GLY A 93 3.22 -6.61 14.04
N PRO A 94 2.78 -7.56 14.87
CA PRO A 94 2.42 -8.92 14.45
C PRO A 94 1.08 -8.98 13.68
N GLY A 95 0.26 -7.93 13.77
CA GLY A 95 -1.02 -7.84 13.08
C GLY A 95 -0.90 -7.16 11.72
N ASN A 96 -1.80 -7.54 10.80
CA ASN A 96 -1.85 -7.00 9.43
C ASN A 96 -2.21 -5.50 9.33
N ASN A 97 -2.55 -4.85 10.45
CA ASN A 97 -2.87 -3.42 10.51
C ASN A 97 -2.02 -2.66 11.55
N ASP A 98 -1.01 -3.33 12.13
CA ASP A 98 -0.19 -2.75 13.19
C ASP A 98 1.03 -2.05 12.58
N TYR A 99 0.78 -0.93 11.90
CA TYR A 99 1.83 -0.12 11.26
C TYR A 99 1.89 1.26 11.88
N HIS A 100 3.08 1.64 12.36
CA HIS A 100 3.36 2.97 12.90
C HIS A 100 4.34 3.69 11.99
N PHE A 101 3.90 4.04 10.78
CA PHE A 101 4.69 4.74 9.76
C PHE A 101 4.29 6.23 9.66
N PRO A 102 5.04 7.08 8.94
CA PRO A 102 4.81 8.53 8.94
C PRO A 102 3.53 8.94 8.19
N SER A 103 2.99 8.06 7.36
CA SER A 103 1.75 8.29 6.61
C SER A 103 1.09 6.99 6.15
N GLN A 104 -0.22 7.04 5.86
CA GLN A 104 -0.95 5.93 5.26
C GLN A 104 -0.42 5.53 3.88
N ASP A 105 0.11 6.50 3.12
CA ASP A 105 0.76 6.23 1.84
C ASP A 105 2.06 5.43 2.02
N SER A 106 2.80 5.70 3.09
CA SER A 106 4.01 4.93 3.42
C SER A 106 3.67 3.48 3.76
N VAL A 107 2.57 3.25 4.49
CA VAL A 107 2.03 1.91 4.76
C VAL A 107 1.62 1.23 3.46
N SER A 108 0.84 1.92 2.63
CA SER A 108 0.32 1.37 1.38
C SER A 108 1.45 1.00 0.41
N LEU A 109 2.49 1.82 0.32
CA LEU A 109 3.68 1.55 -0.48
C LEU A 109 4.44 0.31 0.04
N PHE A 110 4.68 0.25 1.35
CA PHE A 110 5.36 -0.89 1.98
C PHE A 110 4.63 -2.20 1.72
N ILE A 111 3.31 -2.24 1.95
CA ILE A 111 2.50 -3.45 1.75
C ILE A 111 2.50 -3.85 0.28
N LYS A 112 2.30 -2.91 -0.65
CA LYS A 112 2.27 -3.22 -2.08
C LYS A 112 3.60 -3.79 -2.58
N VAL A 113 4.71 -3.13 -2.26
CA VAL A 113 6.05 -3.58 -2.65
C VAL A 113 6.37 -4.93 -2.00
N GLY A 114 6.03 -5.06 -0.72
CA GLY A 114 6.19 -6.29 0.04
C GLY A 114 5.45 -7.47 -0.59
N ASN A 115 4.16 -7.31 -0.87
CA ASN A 115 3.36 -8.39 -1.46
C ASN A 115 3.90 -8.81 -2.82
N VAL A 116 4.34 -7.86 -3.66
CA VAL A 116 4.93 -8.19 -4.97
C VAL A 116 6.27 -8.90 -4.82
N ALA A 117 7.12 -8.47 -3.88
CA ALA A 117 8.38 -9.14 -3.57
C ALA A 117 8.18 -10.56 -3.00
N ALA A 118 7.16 -10.76 -2.16
CA ALA A 118 6.79 -12.08 -1.65
C ALA A 118 6.30 -12.99 -2.79
N GLN A 119 5.47 -12.45 -3.69
CA GLN A 119 4.98 -13.16 -4.88
C GLN A 119 6.08 -13.54 -5.85
N SER A 120 7.15 -12.75 -5.98
CA SER A 120 8.31 -13.12 -6.81
C SER A 120 9.06 -14.34 -6.30
N GLN A 121 8.85 -14.70 -5.02
CA GLN A 121 9.41 -15.90 -4.38
C GLN A 121 8.39 -17.05 -4.24
N GLY A 122 7.18 -16.88 -4.77
CA GLY A 122 6.12 -17.90 -4.73
C GLY A 122 5.24 -17.88 -3.46
N TYR A 123 5.31 -16.83 -2.63
CA TYR A 123 4.39 -16.62 -1.52
C TYR A 123 3.15 -15.81 -1.97
N ASP A 124 2.02 -15.97 -1.28
CA ASP A 124 0.79 -15.23 -1.63
C ASP A 124 0.86 -13.73 -1.28
N HIS A 125 1.42 -13.40 -0.11
CA HIS A 125 1.58 -12.06 0.46
C HIS A 125 2.61 -12.05 1.61
N LEU A 126 2.98 -10.85 2.08
CA LEU A 126 3.90 -10.60 3.20
C LEU A 126 3.21 -10.56 4.57
#